data_AF-A0A832RNN6-F1
#
_entry.id   AF-A0A832RNN6-F1
#
_cell.length_a   1.000
_cell.length_b   1.000
_cell.length_c   1.000
_cell.angle_alpha   90.00
_cell.angle_beta   90.00
_cell.angle_gamma   90.00
#
_symmetry.space_group_name_H-M   'P 1'
#
loop_
_entity.id
_entity.type
_entity.pdbx_description
1 polymer ?
#
loop_
_entity_poly.entity_id
_entity_poly.type
_entity_poly.pdbx_seq_one_letter_code
_entity_poly.pdbx_strand_id
1 'polypeptide(L)'
;MRRIFVLVFLALAVTYVANAYAEQPRLATFHETATVLVDQKLSNNVTASISLQTTSLQEFQIPKELDAKIHNDTNVIAVIITNEDQCVLGVQDRVCVMINVKRVDSEGPVQEAQQKAKTSGDMIIGDIDKFLGFDTKFHSAFIHYDDSANQVLGTEGQVSGRDTVSAVYVMPFQSSDYLFNTLAGDLIPSQIRGMGGFYDVAQKLAKDDSARVTFTILPKGQISYMQLKVAEKYPDSARQMSEVDPLKYFKVDELKRSEYYKAGFFPLNSIVHVVILPQDQSTTATANSIIEKTTTGNQTVPASLESSGYFFDSNSGKKIDAMYLYGTTYSANSNDLKISFPNSALASSPISIGTTEIIILVVIGAVAAGAIVYYLKGIKSR
;
A
#
# COMPACT_ATOMS: atom_id res chain seq x y z
N MET A 1 20.60 51.89 -56.11
CA MET A 1 19.61 52.30 -55.08
C MET A 1 18.30 51.62 -55.43
N ARG A 2 17.96 50.48 -54.80
CA ARG A 2 17.27 50.33 -53.50
C ARG A 2 15.74 50.19 -53.72
N ARG A 3 15.30 48.91 -53.80
CA ARG A 3 14.07 48.30 -53.26
C ARG A 3 12.73 48.90 -53.79
N ILE A 4 11.71 48.13 -54.17
CA ILE A 4 10.92 47.21 -53.32
C ILE A 4 10.09 46.31 -54.27
N PHE A 5 10.24 44.99 -54.13
CA PHE A 5 9.27 43.99 -54.59
C PHE A 5 8.11 43.98 -53.59
N VAL A 6 6.88 44.26 -54.03
CA VAL A 6 5.67 44.07 -53.21
C VAL A 6 5.17 42.66 -53.47
N LEU A 7 5.51 41.74 -52.56
CA LEU A 7 4.92 40.40 -52.48
C LEU A 7 3.71 40.47 -51.55
N VAL A 8 2.53 40.23 -52.10
CA VAL A 8 1.30 39.96 -51.36
C VAL A 8 1.45 38.57 -50.74
N PHE A 9 1.79 38.51 -49.45
CA PHE A 9 1.68 37.29 -48.65
C PHE A 9 0.36 37.35 -47.88
N LEU A 10 -0.60 36.55 -48.36
CA LEU A 10 -1.89 36.33 -47.72
C LEU A 10 -1.66 35.60 -46.39
N ALA A 11 -2.16 36.18 -45.30
CA ALA A 11 -2.13 35.59 -43.98
C ALA A 11 -3.02 34.33 -43.93
N LEU A 12 -2.42 33.15 -43.80
CA LEU A 12 -3.04 31.98 -43.18
C LEU A 12 -2.21 31.63 -41.94
N ALA A 13 -2.39 32.43 -40.89
CA ALA A 13 -2.06 32.00 -39.55
C ALA A 13 -3.24 31.16 -39.05
N VAL A 14 -3.28 29.88 -39.45
CA VAL A 14 -4.04 28.88 -38.69
C VAL A 14 -3.25 28.69 -37.40
N THR A 15 -3.65 29.43 -36.37
CA THR A 15 -3.23 29.14 -35.01
C THR A 15 -3.78 27.75 -34.69
N TYR A 16 -2.94 26.74 -34.78
CA TYR A 16 -3.15 25.48 -34.09
C TYR A 16 -3.05 25.80 -32.59
N VAL A 17 -4.14 26.30 -32.02
CA VAL A 17 -4.37 26.16 -30.59
C VAL A 17 -4.52 24.66 -30.43
N ALA A 18 -3.47 23.99 -29.97
CA ALA A 18 -3.61 22.67 -29.42
C ALA A 18 -4.57 22.86 -28.24
N ASN A 19 -5.86 22.62 -28.48
CA ASN A 19 -6.77 22.33 -27.40
C ASN A 19 -6.12 21.15 -26.69
N ALA A 20 -5.52 21.41 -25.52
CA ALA A 20 -5.15 20.38 -24.58
C ALA A 20 -6.46 19.70 -24.21
N TYR A 21 -6.85 18.72 -25.02
CA TYR A 21 -7.85 17.75 -24.62
C TYR A 21 -7.27 17.15 -23.35
N ALA A 22 -7.88 17.45 -22.20
CA ALA A 22 -7.61 16.74 -20.97
C ALA A 22 -7.70 15.25 -21.30
N GLU A 23 -6.56 14.55 -21.26
CA GLU A 23 -6.56 13.10 -21.47
C GLU A 23 -7.51 12.49 -20.44
N GLN A 24 -8.41 11.62 -20.88
CA GLN A 24 -9.35 11.00 -19.96
C GLN A 24 -8.57 10.22 -18.89
N PRO A 25 -8.92 10.34 -17.59
CA PRO A 25 -8.22 9.64 -16.54
C PRO A 25 -8.34 8.13 -16.73
N ARG A 26 -7.17 7.48 -16.73
CA ARG A 26 -7.02 6.03 -16.84
C ARG A 26 -6.57 5.45 -15.51
N LEU A 27 -6.77 4.15 -15.38
CA LEU A 27 -6.32 3.37 -14.24
C LEU A 27 -5.53 2.18 -14.75
N ALA A 28 -4.27 2.10 -14.34
CA ALA A 28 -3.44 0.93 -14.58
C ALA A 28 -3.68 -0.14 -13.49
N THR A 29 -3.24 -1.38 -13.75
CA THR A 29 -3.27 -2.46 -12.75
C THR A 29 -2.13 -2.34 -11.74
N PHE A 30 -0.99 -1.76 -12.14
CA PHE A 30 0.10 -1.43 -11.22
C PHE A 30 -0.26 -0.20 -10.39
N HIS A 31 0.04 -0.23 -9.10
CA HIS A 31 -0.14 0.88 -8.18
C HIS A 31 1.08 1.04 -7.28
N GLU A 32 1.38 2.29 -6.96
CA GLU A 32 2.46 2.69 -6.08
C GLU A 32 1.92 3.58 -4.96
N THR A 33 2.10 3.15 -3.72
CA THR A 33 1.54 3.85 -2.56
C THR A 33 2.63 4.07 -1.53
N ALA A 34 2.80 5.33 -1.11
CA ALA A 34 3.66 5.71 -0.02
C ALA A 34 2.76 6.05 1.18
N THR A 35 2.79 5.23 2.22
CA THR A 35 1.92 5.40 3.39
C THR A 35 2.71 5.87 4.59
N VAL A 36 2.22 6.89 5.29
CA VAL A 36 2.66 7.27 6.64
C VAL A 36 1.49 7.14 7.60
N LEU A 37 1.60 6.19 8.52
CA LEU A 37 0.66 5.99 9.62
C LEU A 37 1.23 6.66 10.87
N VAL A 38 0.55 7.68 11.37
CA VAL A 38 0.84 8.34 12.64
C VAL A 38 -0.15 7.83 13.68
N ASP A 39 0.32 6.99 14.60
CA ASP A 39 -0.54 6.40 15.62
C ASP A 39 -0.26 7.02 16.99
N GLN A 40 -1.02 8.05 17.36
CA GLN A 40 -0.93 8.69 18.69
C GLN A 40 -1.79 7.98 19.74
N LYS A 41 -2.54 6.94 19.35
CA LYS A 41 -3.59 6.38 20.18
C LYS A 41 -3.20 5.06 20.80
N LEU A 42 -2.58 4.16 20.03
CA LEU A 42 -2.29 2.79 20.46
C LEU A 42 -0.80 2.60 20.74
N SER A 43 0.06 2.91 19.76
CA SER A 43 1.49 2.60 19.83
C SER A 43 2.39 3.81 20.07
N ASN A 44 1.93 5.04 19.79
CA ASN A 44 2.76 6.25 19.71
C ASN A 44 3.85 6.20 18.61
N ASN A 45 3.74 5.27 17.67
CA ASN A 45 4.71 5.11 16.59
C ASN A 45 4.29 5.84 15.33
N VAL A 46 5.28 6.20 14.52
CA VAL A 46 5.05 6.44 13.09
C VAL A 46 5.50 5.20 12.32
N THR A 47 4.69 4.74 11.37
CA THR A 47 5.10 3.73 10.41
C THR A 47 5.09 4.33 9.02
N ALA A 48 6.23 4.37 8.36
CA ALA A 48 6.32 4.77 6.97
C ALA A 48 6.53 3.54 6.10
N SER A 49 5.85 3.48 4.96
CA SER A 49 5.97 2.32 4.09
C SER A 49 5.77 2.67 2.63
N ILE A 50 6.43 1.92 1.76
CA ILE A 50 6.20 1.94 0.32
C ILE A 50 5.62 0.59 -0.09
N SER A 51 4.54 0.62 -0.87
CA SER A 51 3.87 -0.57 -1.40
C SER A 51 3.79 -0.49 -2.92
N LEU A 52 4.24 -1.55 -3.58
CA LEU A 52 4.08 -1.79 -5.01
C LEU A 52 3.03 -2.88 -5.16
N GLN A 53 1.96 -2.59 -5.87
CA GLN A 53 0.75 -3.42 -5.89
C GLN A 53 0.30 -3.69 -7.31
N THR A 54 -0.30 -4.86 -7.56
CA THR A 54 -0.86 -5.18 -8.87
C THR A 54 -1.87 -6.32 -8.83
N THR A 55 -2.73 -6.39 -9.84
CA THR A 55 -3.58 -7.55 -10.15
C THR A 55 -3.15 -8.31 -11.42
N SER A 56 -2.00 -7.93 -12.01
CA SER A 56 -1.51 -8.45 -13.28
C SER A 56 -0.26 -9.31 -13.10
N LEU A 57 -0.31 -10.53 -13.65
CA LEU A 57 0.84 -11.43 -13.71
C LEU A 57 1.94 -10.98 -14.70
N GLN A 58 1.68 -9.93 -15.50
CA GLN A 58 2.71 -9.32 -16.35
C GLN A 58 3.57 -8.31 -15.57
N GLU A 59 3.00 -7.72 -14.52
CA GLU A 59 3.67 -6.75 -13.67
C GLU A 59 4.36 -7.46 -12.50
N PHE A 60 3.72 -8.48 -11.92
CA PHE A 60 4.32 -9.41 -10.95
C PHE A 60 4.34 -10.84 -11.52
N GLN A 61 5.53 -11.36 -11.83
CA GLN A 61 5.77 -12.59 -12.58
C GLN A 61 5.64 -13.88 -11.75
N ILE A 62 4.57 -13.99 -10.96
CA ILE A 62 4.24 -15.24 -10.26
C ILE A 62 3.87 -16.32 -11.30
N PRO A 63 4.30 -17.58 -11.12
CA PRO A 63 3.86 -18.67 -11.97
C PRO A 63 2.32 -18.77 -12.01
N LYS A 64 1.74 -18.83 -13.20
CA LYS A 64 0.28 -18.92 -13.40
C LYS A 64 -0.35 -20.10 -12.66
N GLU A 65 0.37 -21.21 -12.56
CA GLU A 65 -0.08 -22.41 -11.86
C GLU A 65 -0.15 -22.18 -10.34
N LEU A 66 0.82 -21.45 -9.77
CA LEU A 66 0.83 -21.07 -8.36
C LEU A 66 -0.30 -20.08 -8.06
N ASP A 67 -0.45 -19.04 -8.89
CA ASP A 67 -1.56 -18.08 -8.75
C ASP A 67 -2.92 -18.80 -8.82
N ALA A 68 -3.11 -19.68 -9.81
CA ALA A 68 -4.31 -20.51 -9.95
C ALA A 68 -4.55 -21.42 -8.75
N LYS A 69 -3.50 -22.01 -8.18
CA LYS A 69 -3.64 -22.84 -6.98
C LYS A 69 -4.11 -22.03 -5.79
N ILE A 70 -3.59 -20.80 -5.62
CA ILE A 70 -3.97 -19.89 -4.53
C ILE A 70 -5.42 -19.41 -4.68
N HIS A 71 -5.83 -18.92 -5.86
CA HIS A 71 -7.18 -18.34 -6.01
C HIS A 71 -8.30 -19.37 -6.22
N ASN A 72 -7.99 -20.60 -6.64
CA ASN A 72 -9.00 -21.66 -6.76
C ASN A 72 -9.28 -22.40 -5.44
N ASP A 73 -8.38 -22.36 -4.46
CA ASP A 73 -8.68 -22.85 -3.11
C ASP A 73 -9.48 -21.80 -2.34
N THR A 74 -10.79 -22.01 -2.23
CA THR A 74 -11.72 -21.09 -1.56
C THR A 74 -11.49 -20.95 -0.05
N ASN A 75 -10.67 -21.83 0.54
CA ASN A 75 -10.23 -21.73 1.92
C ASN A 75 -9.09 -20.73 2.09
N VAL A 76 -8.22 -20.56 1.09
CA VAL A 76 -7.08 -19.63 1.18
C VAL A 76 -7.58 -18.20 1.09
N ILE A 77 -7.16 -17.37 2.05
CA ILE A 77 -7.52 -15.95 2.11
C ILE A 77 -6.33 -15.04 1.87
N ALA A 78 -5.13 -15.51 2.18
CA ALA A 78 -3.90 -14.77 1.93
C ALA A 78 -2.70 -15.71 1.94
N VAL A 79 -1.70 -15.38 1.12
CA VAL A 79 -0.33 -15.84 1.27
C VAL A 79 0.52 -14.64 1.66
N ILE A 80 1.30 -14.76 2.74
CA ILE A 80 2.12 -13.67 3.27
C ILE A 80 3.55 -14.17 3.44
N ILE A 81 4.52 -13.44 2.90
CA ILE A 81 5.94 -13.68 3.08
C ILE A 81 6.53 -12.46 3.77
N THR A 82 7.21 -12.62 4.90
CA THR A 82 7.68 -11.48 5.67
C THR A 82 8.89 -11.80 6.54
N ASN A 83 9.74 -10.81 6.82
CA ASN A 83 10.78 -10.90 7.84
C ASN A 83 10.46 -10.08 9.11
N GLU A 84 9.18 -9.76 9.34
CA GLU A 84 8.73 -9.11 10.58
C GLU A 84 9.26 -9.84 11.83
N ASP A 85 9.62 -9.07 12.87
CA ASP A 85 10.27 -9.62 14.08
C ASP A 85 9.50 -10.75 14.73
N GLN A 86 8.17 -10.67 14.67
CA GLN A 86 7.29 -11.72 15.13
C GLN A 86 6.06 -11.80 14.21
N CYS A 87 6.09 -12.72 13.25
CA CYS A 87 4.96 -12.97 12.35
C CYS A 87 3.79 -13.69 13.06
N VAL A 88 4.09 -14.60 14.00
CA VAL A 88 3.16 -15.24 14.93
C VAL A 88 3.85 -15.47 16.28
N LEU A 89 3.08 -15.68 17.35
CA LEU A 89 3.65 -15.98 18.66
C LEU A 89 4.57 -17.22 18.58
N GLY A 90 5.79 -17.07 19.11
CA GLY A 90 6.80 -18.13 19.14
C GLY A 90 7.76 -18.16 17.94
N VAL A 91 7.55 -17.33 16.91
CA VAL A 91 8.52 -17.15 15.81
C VAL A 91 9.26 -15.83 16.01
N GLN A 92 10.58 -15.90 16.09
CA GLN A 92 11.48 -14.74 16.25
C GLN A 92 12.67 -14.90 15.32
N ASP A 93 13.16 -13.80 14.75
CA ASP A 93 14.35 -13.76 13.90
C ASP A 93 14.32 -14.80 12.76
N ARG A 94 13.21 -14.83 12.02
CA ARG A 94 13.00 -15.72 10.87
C ARG A 94 12.26 -14.99 9.76
N VAL A 95 12.46 -15.45 8.52
CA VAL A 95 11.49 -15.16 7.46
C VAL A 95 10.34 -16.15 7.58
N CYS A 96 9.11 -15.65 7.55
CA CYS A 96 7.89 -16.43 7.61
C CYS A 96 7.21 -16.48 6.26
N VAL A 97 6.71 -17.66 5.88
CA VAL A 97 5.70 -17.84 4.85
C VAL A 97 4.43 -18.33 5.54
N MET A 98 3.38 -17.51 5.51
CA MET A 98 2.10 -17.79 6.14
C MET A 98 1.05 -18.02 5.06
N ILE A 99 0.41 -19.20 5.11
CA ILE A 99 -0.76 -19.52 4.30
C ILE A 99 -1.97 -19.39 5.20
N ASN A 100 -2.67 -18.27 5.06
CA ASN A 100 -3.85 -17.97 5.85
C ASN A 100 -5.07 -18.63 5.21
N VAL A 101 -5.82 -19.38 6.01
CA VAL A 101 -7.07 -20.01 5.59
C VAL A 101 -8.24 -19.55 6.46
N LYS A 102 -9.44 -19.61 5.88
CA LYS A 102 -10.70 -19.42 6.61
C LYS A 102 -10.85 -20.49 7.68
N ARG A 103 -11.21 -20.05 8.88
CA ARG A 103 -11.73 -20.90 9.94
C ARG A 103 -13.25 -20.86 9.86
N VAL A 104 -13.91 -22.01 9.87
CA VAL A 104 -15.36 -22.06 10.01
C VAL A 104 -15.67 -22.43 11.45
N ASP A 105 -16.44 -21.62 12.17
CA ASP A 105 -16.74 -21.83 13.60
C ASP A 105 -17.38 -23.20 13.93
N SER A 106 -17.97 -23.86 12.92
CA SER A 106 -18.55 -25.19 13.03
C SER A 106 -17.55 -26.35 12.88
N GLU A 107 -16.26 -26.09 12.59
CA GLU A 107 -15.23 -27.09 12.26
C GLU A 107 -14.68 -27.89 13.46
N GLY A 108 -15.43 -27.99 14.56
CA GLY A 108 -15.06 -28.87 15.66
C GLY A 108 -13.81 -28.39 16.45
N PRO A 109 -13.04 -29.31 17.05
CA PRO A 109 -11.91 -28.99 17.92
C PRO A 109 -10.81 -28.18 17.23
N VAL A 110 -10.10 -27.33 18.01
CA VAL A 110 -8.94 -26.52 17.59
C VAL A 110 -7.92 -27.28 16.71
N GLN A 111 -7.69 -28.55 17.01
CA GLN A 111 -6.73 -29.40 16.29
C GLN A 111 -7.14 -29.67 14.83
N GLU A 112 -8.44 -29.80 14.55
CA GLU A 112 -8.93 -30.06 13.18
C GLU A 112 -8.71 -28.83 12.29
N ALA A 113 -9.02 -27.64 12.79
CA ALA A 113 -8.76 -26.38 12.09
C ALA A 113 -7.25 -26.18 11.80
N GLN A 114 -6.40 -26.52 12.77
CA GLN A 114 -4.94 -26.48 12.60
C GLN A 114 -4.45 -27.48 11.55
N GLN A 115 -4.96 -28.70 11.56
CA GLN A 115 -4.58 -29.72 10.58
C GLN A 115 -5.05 -29.34 9.17
N LYS A 116 -6.26 -28.79 9.02
CA LYS A 116 -6.78 -28.30 7.74
C LYS A 116 -5.90 -27.17 7.19
N ALA A 117 -5.55 -26.20 8.03
CA ALA A 117 -4.64 -25.12 7.64
C ALA A 117 -3.30 -25.68 7.17
N LYS A 118 -2.71 -26.62 7.93
CA LYS A 118 -1.45 -27.27 7.54
C LYS A 118 -1.58 -27.95 6.19
N THR A 119 -2.63 -28.73 5.95
CA THR A 119 -2.87 -29.42 4.67
C THR A 119 -2.97 -28.41 3.51
N SER A 120 -3.72 -27.31 3.66
CA SER A 120 -3.76 -26.24 2.66
C SER A 120 -2.40 -25.60 2.43
N GLY A 121 -1.64 -25.36 3.49
CA GLY A 121 -0.28 -24.84 3.38
C GLY A 121 0.66 -25.79 2.64
N ASP A 122 0.64 -27.09 2.97
CA ASP A 122 1.52 -28.11 2.38
C ASP A 122 1.28 -28.25 0.86
N MET A 123 0.05 -27.99 0.39
CA MET A 123 -0.28 -28.02 -1.04
C MET A 123 0.35 -26.87 -1.85
N ILE A 124 0.66 -25.74 -1.21
CA ILE A 124 1.09 -24.50 -1.85
C ILE A 124 2.57 -24.22 -1.59
N ILE A 125 3.08 -24.52 -0.40
CA ILE A 125 4.42 -24.11 0.04
C ILE A 125 5.53 -24.61 -0.87
N GLY A 126 5.42 -25.83 -1.42
CA GLY A 126 6.43 -26.38 -2.33
C GLY A 126 6.57 -25.58 -3.64
N ASP A 127 5.47 -25.01 -4.13
CA ASP A 127 5.51 -24.17 -5.34
C ASP A 127 6.08 -22.78 -5.03
N ILE A 128 5.80 -22.24 -3.84
CA ILE A 128 6.40 -20.98 -3.34
C ILE A 128 7.91 -21.16 -3.19
N ASP A 129 8.35 -22.22 -2.52
CA ASP A 129 9.76 -22.53 -2.30
C ASP A 129 10.50 -22.72 -3.63
N LYS A 130 9.89 -23.43 -4.58
CA LYS A 130 10.46 -23.60 -5.92
C LYS A 130 10.56 -22.27 -6.68
N PHE A 131 9.54 -21.42 -6.58
CA PHE A 131 9.49 -20.14 -7.29
C PHE A 131 10.53 -19.15 -6.74
N LEU A 132 10.61 -19.02 -5.41
CA LEU A 132 11.47 -18.04 -4.73
C LEU A 132 12.85 -18.59 -4.36
N GLY A 133 13.13 -19.87 -4.65
CA GLY A 133 14.35 -20.54 -4.24
C GLY A 133 14.49 -20.65 -2.71
N PHE A 134 13.38 -20.77 -2.00
CA PHE A 134 13.37 -20.91 -0.54
C PHE A 134 13.48 -22.39 -0.12
N ASP A 135 13.88 -22.63 1.12
CA ASP A 135 13.83 -23.94 1.78
C ASP A 135 13.14 -23.79 3.14
N THR A 136 11.83 -23.63 3.12
CA THR A 136 11.07 -23.36 4.34
C THR A 136 10.77 -24.66 5.09
N LYS A 137 10.62 -24.55 6.42
CA LYS A 137 10.21 -25.66 7.29
C LYS A 137 8.94 -25.29 8.02
N PHE A 138 8.00 -26.24 8.10
CA PHE A 138 6.79 -26.04 8.88
C PHE A 138 7.14 -25.75 10.35
N HIS A 139 6.57 -24.68 10.88
CA HIS A 139 6.73 -24.27 12.27
C HIS A 139 5.47 -24.58 13.08
N SER A 140 4.32 -24.05 12.67
CA SER A 140 3.08 -24.18 13.42
C SER A 140 1.84 -23.94 12.55
N ALA A 141 0.68 -24.37 13.06
CA ALA A 141 -0.61 -23.89 12.60
C ALA A 141 -1.18 -22.96 13.68
N PHE A 142 -1.19 -21.66 13.41
CA PHE A 142 -1.52 -20.62 14.39
C PHE A 142 -2.97 -20.15 14.21
N ILE A 143 -3.76 -20.17 15.28
CA ILE A 143 -5.12 -19.64 15.29
C ILE A 143 -5.06 -18.17 15.71
N HIS A 144 -5.65 -17.30 14.90
CA HIS A 144 -5.80 -15.89 15.23
C HIS A 144 -7.06 -15.70 16.07
N TYR A 145 -6.93 -15.10 17.25
CA TYR A 145 -8.04 -14.92 18.22
C TYR A 145 -8.51 -13.47 18.37
N ASP A 146 -7.72 -12.51 17.90
CA ASP A 146 -7.95 -11.07 18.09
C ASP A 146 -8.27 -10.38 16.75
N ASP A 147 -9.16 -9.40 16.81
CA ASP A 147 -9.59 -8.54 15.71
C ASP A 147 -9.63 -7.05 16.13
N SER A 148 -9.09 -6.73 17.31
CA SER A 148 -9.22 -5.42 17.96
C SER A 148 -8.66 -4.26 17.13
N ALA A 149 -7.51 -4.43 16.48
CA ALA A 149 -7.00 -3.36 15.63
C ALA A 149 -7.73 -3.27 14.28
N ASN A 150 -8.30 -4.38 13.79
CA ASN A 150 -9.14 -4.34 12.61
C ASN A 150 -10.46 -3.59 12.88
N GLN A 151 -11.05 -3.77 14.05
CA GLN A 151 -12.20 -2.97 14.52
C GLN A 151 -11.90 -1.48 14.55
N VAL A 152 -10.71 -1.09 15.05
CA VAL A 152 -10.32 0.33 15.15
C VAL A 152 -10.13 0.96 13.76
N LEU A 153 -9.64 0.20 12.79
CA LEU A 153 -9.39 0.67 11.44
C LEU A 153 -10.55 0.45 10.46
N GLY A 154 -11.59 -0.28 10.87
CA GLY A 154 -12.73 -0.66 10.02
C GLY A 154 -12.38 -1.74 8.99
N THR A 155 -11.47 -2.64 9.33
CA THR A 155 -10.81 -3.60 8.42
C THR A 155 -11.09 -5.06 8.73
N GLU A 156 -12.14 -5.34 9.50
CA GLU A 156 -12.56 -6.68 9.94
C GLU A 156 -12.66 -7.65 8.75
N GLY A 157 -12.06 -8.84 8.88
CA GLY A 157 -12.22 -9.96 7.94
C GLY A 157 -11.47 -9.89 6.60
N GLN A 158 -10.55 -8.93 6.38
CA GLN A 158 -9.95 -8.73 5.05
C GLN A 158 -8.65 -9.52 4.76
N VAL A 159 -7.84 -9.88 5.76
CA VAL A 159 -6.51 -10.53 5.57
C VAL A 159 -6.19 -11.56 6.66
N SER A 160 -6.52 -11.24 7.91
CA SER A 160 -6.48 -12.13 9.08
C SER A 160 -7.24 -11.48 10.25
N GLY A 161 -7.82 -12.32 11.10
CA GLY A 161 -8.70 -11.96 12.23
C GLY A 161 -9.22 -13.21 12.94
N ARG A 162 -10.20 -13.07 13.85
CA ARG A 162 -10.75 -14.15 14.71
C ARG A 162 -11.12 -15.45 13.96
N ASP A 163 -11.42 -15.34 12.67
CA ASP A 163 -11.91 -16.43 11.82
C ASP A 163 -10.84 -16.97 10.88
N THR A 164 -9.57 -16.94 11.29
CA THR A 164 -8.45 -17.33 10.42
C THR A 164 -7.43 -18.21 11.12
N VAL A 165 -6.88 -19.17 10.39
CA VAL A 165 -5.78 -20.04 10.82
C VAL A 165 -4.63 -19.93 9.82
N SER A 166 -3.42 -19.69 10.28
CA SER A 166 -2.21 -19.64 9.43
C SER A 166 -1.44 -20.94 9.54
N ALA A 167 -1.18 -21.61 8.43
CA ALA A 167 -0.05 -22.53 8.34
C ALA A 167 1.22 -21.72 8.17
N VAL A 168 2.13 -21.80 9.14
CA VAL A 168 3.34 -21.00 9.23
C VAL A 168 4.54 -21.87 8.92
N TYR A 169 5.29 -21.44 7.92
CA TYR A 169 6.57 -22.01 7.52
C TYR A 169 7.65 -20.95 7.76
N VAL A 170 8.84 -21.38 8.14
CA VAL A 170 9.94 -20.48 8.47
C VAL A 170 11.23 -20.89 7.78
N MET A 171 12.09 -19.91 7.53
CA MET A 171 13.47 -20.11 7.07
C MET A 171 14.40 -19.16 7.83
N PRO A 172 15.73 -19.33 7.75
CA PRO A 172 16.68 -18.43 8.40
C PRO A 172 16.39 -16.96 8.06
N PHE A 173 16.64 -16.07 9.04
CA PHE A 173 16.45 -14.64 8.86
C PHE A 173 17.23 -14.11 7.64
N GLN A 174 16.62 -13.15 6.96
CA GLN A 174 17.24 -12.37 5.91
C GLN A 174 17.00 -10.89 6.20
N SER A 175 18.04 -10.07 6.01
CA SER A 175 17.90 -8.62 6.14
C SER A 175 16.88 -8.10 5.13
N SER A 176 16.21 -7.00 5.46
CA SER A 176 15.19 -6.40 4.61
C SER A 176 15.73 -6.00 3.24
N ASP A 177 16.96 -5.51 3.16
CA ASP A 177 17.63 -5.20 1.89
C ASP A 177 17.75 -6.47 1.03
N TYR A 178 18.23 -7.58 1.61
CA TYR A 178 18.39 -8.82 0.88
C TYR A 178 17.02 -9.40 0.44
N LEU A 179 16.08 -9.48 1.38
CA LEU A 179 14.76 -10.06 1.12
C LEU A 179 13.97 -9.23 0.09
N PHE A 180 13.98 -7.89 0.20
CA PHE A 180 13.33 -7.01 -0.77
C PHE A 180 13.94 -7.17 -2.16
N ASN A 181 15.27 -7.14 -2.29
CA ASN A 181 15.91 -7.26 -3.60
C ASN A 181 15.69 -8.64 -4.22
N THR A 182 15.65 -9.71 -3.42
CA THR A 182 15.33 -11.07 -3.87
C THR A 182 13.91 -11.13 -4.39
N LEU A 183 12.92 -10.79 -3.55
CA LEU A 183 11.50 -10.79 -3.93
C LEU A 183 11.23 -9.87 -5.13
N ALA A 184 11.77 -8.66 -5.14
CA ALA A 184 11.59 -7.74 -6.26
C ALA A 184 12.26 -8.25 -7.54
N GLY A 185 13.40 -8.94 -7.43
CA GLY A 185 14.11 -9.54 -8.55
C GLY A 185 13.31 -10.66 -9.22
N ASP A 186 12.67 -11.50 -8.42
CA ASP A 186 11.86 -12.63 -8.89
C ASP A 186 10.45 -12.21 -9.32
N LEU A 187 9.85 -11.23 -8.64
CA LEU A 187 8.48 -10.78 -8.91
C LEU A 187 8.43 -9.72 -10.02
N ILE A 188 9.30 -8.70 -10.01
CA ILE A 188 9.08 -7.49 -10.79
C ILE A 188 10.03 -7.46 -12.00
N PRO A 189 9.52 -7.35 -13.24
CA PRO A 189 10.34 -7.21 -14.43
C PRO A 189 11.34 -6.06 -14.29
N SER A 190 12.57 -6.28 -14.78
CA SER A 190 13.64 -5.27 -14.76
C SER A 190 13.24 -3.92 -15.37
N GLN A 191 12.33 -3.94 -16.34
CA GLN A 191 11.80 -2.77 -17.01
C GLN A 191 10.98 -1.89 -16.06
N ILE A 192 10.14 -2.49 -15.20
CA ILE A 192 9.37 -1.75 -14.19
C ILE A 192 10.30 -1.28 -13.08
N ARG A 193 11.23 -2.13 -12.62
CA ARG A 193 12.23 -1.74 -11.60
C ARG A 193 13.12 -0.58 -12.05
N GLY A 194 13.49 -0.55 -13.33
CA GLY A 194 14.30 0.52 -13.92
C GLY A 194 13.55 1.85 -14.14
N MET A 195 12.25 1.91 -13.88
CA MET A 195 11.44 3.13 -14.00
C MET A 195 11.43 4.00 -12.73
N GLY A 196 12.12 3.54 -11.68
CA GLY A 196 12.41 4.31 -10.47
C GLY A 196 11.20 4.73 -9.64
N GLY A 197 11.27 5.92 -9.06
CA GLY A 197 10.16 6.50 -8.28
C GLY A 197 9.96 5.77 -6.96
N PHE A 198 8.77 5.22 -6.72
CA PHE A 198 8.45 4.53 -5.46
C PHE A 198 9.30 3.27 -5.27
N TYR A 199 9.67 2.57 -6.35
CA TYR A 199 10.57 1.42 -6.27
C TYR A 199 11.94 1.80 -5.65
N ASP A 200 12.53 2.92 -6.07
CA ASP A 200 13.82 3.39 -5.56
C ASP A 200 13.73 3.76 -4.06
N VAL A 201 12.61 4.37 -3.66
CA VAL A 201 12.36 4.69 -2.25
C VAL A 201 12.16 3.43 -1.42
N ALA A 202 11.43 2.44 -1.92
CA ALA A 202 11.29 1.14 -1.25
C ALA A 202 12.65 0.45 -1.06
N GLN A 203 13.48 0.44 -2.11
CA GLN A 203 14.82 -0.12 -2.05
C GLN A 203 15.71 0.63 -1.04
N LYS A 204 15.62 1.97 -1.00
CA LYS A 204 16.33 2.78 -0.01
C LYS A 204 15.87 2.48 1.41
N LEU A 205 14.56 2.39 1.62
CA LEU A 205 13.96 2.11 2.93
C LEU A 205 14.34 0.72 3.44
N ALA A 206 14.42 -0.28 2.55
CA ALA A 206 14.76 -1.66 2.91
C ALA A 206 16.18 -1.83 3.48
N LYS A 207 17.07 -0.85 3.26
CA LYS A 207 18.43 -0.83 3.80
C LYS A 207 18.50 -0.49 5.28
N ASP A 208 17.41 0.00 5.87
CA ASP A 208 17.37 0.26 7.30
C ASP A 208 17.19 -1.06 8.07
N ASP A 209 17.96 -1.26 9.14
CA ASP A 209 17.90 -2.47 9.96
C ASP A 209 16.54 -2.61 10.67
N SER A 210 15.81 -1.51 10.88
CA SER A 210 14.46 -1.50 11.45
C SER A 210 13.36 -1.69 10.42
N ALA A 211 13.68 -1.66 9.12
CA ALA A 211 12.70 -1.89 8.08
C ALA A 211 12.32 -3.36 8.02
N ARG A 212 11.09 -3.66 7.59
CA ARG A 212 10.55 -5.00 7.38
C ARG A 212 9.89 -5.07 6.01
N VAL A 213 10.05 -6.23 5.36
CA VAL A 213 9.53 -6.51 4.03
C VAL A 213 8.37 -7.48 4.17
N THR A 214 7.30 -7.19 3.45
CA THR A 214 6.14 -8.08 3.36
C THR A 214 5.67 -8.18 1.93
N PHE A 215 5.64 -9.39 1.40
CA PHE A 215 4.97 -9.72 0.17
C PHE A 215 3.65 -10.42 0.48
N THR A 216 2.58 -10.05 -0.21
CA THR A 216 1.23 -10.57 0.04
C THR A 216 0.53 -10.90 -1.27
N ILE A 217 -0.17 -12.03 -1.29
CA ILE A 217 -1.10 -12.43 -2.35
C ILE A 217 -2.47 -12.60 -1.71
N LEU A 218 -3.45 -11.81 -2.15
CA LEU A 218 -4.84 -11.87 -1.72
C LEU A 218 -5.71 -12.37 -2.89
N PRO A 219 -6.23 -13.60 -2.86
CA PRO A 219 -7.17 -14.07 -3.87
C PRO A 219 -8.47 -13.25 -3.83
N LYS A 220 -8.89 -12.75 -4.99
CA LYS A 220 -10.13 -11.97 -5.21
C LYS A 220 -10.92 -12.55 -6.38
N GLY A 221 -11.64 -13.63 -6.12
CA GLY A 221 -12.36 -14.35 -7.16
C GLY A 221 -11.40 -15.08 -8.10
N GLN A 222 -11.38 -14.69 -9.38
CA GLN A 222 -10.56 -15.33 -10.43
C GLN A 222 -9.20 -14.63 -10.65
N ILE A 223 -8.88 -13.62 -9.84
CA ILE A 223 -7.62 -12.88 -9.90
C ILE A 223 -7.02 -12.78 -8.50
N SER A 224 -5.72 -12.56 -8.41
CA SER A 224 -5.05 -12.21 -7.16
C SER A 224 -4.67 -10.74 -7.15
N TYR A 225 -4.84 -10.11 -6.00
CA TYR A 225 -4.20 -8.84 -5.69
C TYR A 225 -2.87 -9.13 -4.99
N MET A 226 -1.79 -8.59 -5.52
CA MET A 226 -0.43 -8.81 -5.05
C MET A 226 0.15 -7.49 -4.54
N GLN A 227 0.92 -7.54 -3.45
CA GLN A 227 1.57 -6.37 -2.87
C GLN A 227 2.95 -6.73 -2.35
N LEU A 228 3.99 -6.05 -2.84
CA LEU A 228 5.32 -6.03 -2.22
C LEU A 228 5.47 -4.72 -1.45
N LYS A 229 5.73 -4.82 -0.15
CA LYS A 229 5.77 -3.70 0.78
C LYS A 229 7.07 -3.69 1.57
N VAL A 230 7.61 -2.49 1.78
CA VAL A 230 8.67 -2.22 2.75
C VAL A 230 8.13 -1.22 3.76
N ALA A 231 8.29 -1.48 5.05
CA ALA A 231 7.85 -0.61 6.12
C ALA A 231 8.96 -0.37 7.13
N GLU A 232 9.14 0.87 7.55
CA GLU A 232 10.03 1.26 8.64
C GLU A 232 9.19 1.83 9.78
N LYS A 233 9.51 1.39 11.00
CA LYS A 233 8.86 1.86 12.22
C LYS A 233 9.76 2.87 12.90
N TYR A 234 9.14 3.94 13.36
CA TYR A 234 9.75 5.03 14.10
C TYR A 234 9.11 5.07 15.49
N PRO A 235 9.69 4.32 16.46
CA PRO A 235 9.14 4.22 17.80
C PRO A 235 8.98 5.58 18.46
N ASP A 236 7.88 5.77 19.19
CA ASP A 236 7.57 6.97 19.99
C ASP A 236 7.56 8.31 19.22
N SER A 237 7.70 8.28 17.89
CA SER A 237 7.84 9.48 17.06
C SER A 237 6.52 10.21 16.85
N ALA A 238 5.37 9.56 17.08
CA ALA A 238 4.06 10.22 16.98
C ALA A 238 3.73 11.05 18.24
N ARG A 239 4.47 10.87 19.35
CA ARG A 239 4.22 11.59 20.61
C ARG A 239 4.32 13.09 20.39
N GLN A 240 3.26 13.81 20.78
CA GLN A 240 3.21 15.27 20.70
C GLN A 240 3.45 15.84 19.29
N MET A 241 3.29 15.00 18.25
CA MET A 241 3.38 15.44 16.86
C MET A 241 2.25 16.41 16.55
N SER A 242 2.58 17.49 15.85
CA SER A 242 1.64 18.47 15.30
C SER A 242 1.82 18.71 13.81
N GLU A 243 2.82 18.06 13.20
CA GLU A 243 3.09 18.11 11.78
C GLU A 243 3.69 16.78 11.35
N VAL A 244 3.24 16.28 10.20
CA VAL A 244 3.84 15.14 9.53
C VAL A 244 4.34 15.58 8.15
N ASP A 245 5.62 15.37 7.92
CA ASP A 245 6.26 15.50 6.61
C ASP A 245 6.66 14.08 6.16
N PRO A 246 5.89 13.47 5.24
CA PRO A 246 6.13 12.09 4.83
C PRO A 246 7.55 11.84 4.32
N LEU A 247 8.15 12.80 3.64
CA LEU A 247 9.44 12.62 2.98
C LEU A 247 10.60 12.44 3.97
N LYS A 248 10.48 12.99 5.20
CA LYS A 248 11.44 12.75 6.27
C LYS A 248 11.53 11.27 6.66
N TYR A 249 10.38 10.58 6.68
CA TYR A 249 10.31 9.15 7.00
C TYR A 249 10.66 8.24 5.82
N PHE A 250 10.62 8.77 4.60
CA PHE A 250 11.14 8.09 3.41
C PHE A 250 12.61 8.41 3.14
N LYS A 251 13.21 9.31 3.94
CA LYS A 251 14.62 9.74 3.83
C LYS A 251 14.95 10.28 2.44
N VAL A 252 14.03 11.03 1.83
CA VAL A 252 14.20 11.65 0.50
C VAL A 252 13.76 13.11 0.54
N ASP A 253 14.24 13.92 -0.41
CA ASP A 253 13.84 15.34 -0.51
C ASP A 253 12.60 15.54 -1.39
N GLU A 254 12.37 14.59 -2.29
CA GLU A 254 11.29 14.59 -3.27
C GLU A 254 10.86 13.15 -3.54
N LEU A 255 9.55 12.93 -3.74
CA LEU A 255 9.01 11.67 -4.22
C LEU A 255 8.50 11.86 -5.65
N LYS A 256 9.05 11.07 -6.57
CA LYS A 256 8.67 11.06 -7.99
C LYS A 256 7.77 9.87 -8.27
N ARG A 257 6.79 10.08 -9.14
CA ARG A 257 6.03 8.98 -9.74
C ARG A 257 6.97 8.12 -10.58
N SER A 258 6.70 6.83 -10.71
CA SER A 258 7.46 6.01 -11.64
C SER A 258 7.28 6.47 -13.09
N GLU A 259 8.33 6.30 -13.89
CA GLU A 259 8.30 6.49 -15.34
C GLU A 259 7.27 5.59 -16.03
N TYR A 260 6.80 4.52 -15.34
CA TYR A 260 5.72 3.63 -15.77
C TYR A 260 4.46 4.38 -16.22
N TYR A 261 4.17 5.53 -15.60
CA TYR A 261 2.97 6.31 -15.88
C TYR A 261 3.17 7.46 -16.86
N LYS A 262 4.35 7.62 -17.47
CA LYS A 262 4.59 8.74 -18.41
C LYS A 262 3.80 8.67 -19.70
N ALA A 263 3.36 7.48 -20.11
CA ALA A 263 2.66 7.26 -21.37
C ALA A 263 1.16 7.64 -21.35
N GLY A 264 0.66 8.24 -20.26
CA GLY A 264 -0.69 8.79 -20.22
C GLY A 264 -1.10 9.32 -18.85
N PHE A 265 -2.35 9.78 -18.75
CA PHE A 265 -2.87 10.33 -17.50
C PHE A 265 -3.41 9.26 -16.52
N PHE A 266 -2.56 8.90 -15.54
CA PHE A 266 -2.86 7.94 -14.46
C PHE A 266 -2.82 8.57 -13.05
N PRO A 267 -3.73 9.53 -12.74
CA PRO A 267 -3.65 10.37 -11.54
C PRO A 267 -3.85 9.61 -10.22
N LEU A 268 -4.33 8.36 -10.27
CA LEU A 268 -4.66 7.55 -9.10
C LEU A 268 -3.75 6.33 -8.91
N ASN A 269 -2.74 6.14 -9.76
CA ASN A 269 -1.84 4.98 -9.68
C ASN A 269 -0.56 5.22 -8.87
N SER A 270 -0.23 6.48 -8.57
CA SER A 270 0.83 6.85 -7.63
C SER A 270 0.23 7.81 -6.60
N ILE A 271 0.26 7.45 -5.31
CA ILE A 271 -0.33 8.26 -4.24
C ILE A 271 0.56 8.32 -3.00
N VAL A 272 0.43 9.40 -2.23
CA VAL A 272 0.93 9.47 -0.85
C VAL A 272 -0.27 9.43 0.09
N HIS A 273 -0.30 8.46 0.98
CA HIS A 273 -1.41 8.21 1.90
C HIS A 273 -0.97 8.50 3.33
N VAL A 274 -1.61 9.45 3.99
CA VAL A 274 -1.34 9.78 5.38
C VAL A 274 -2.55 9.42 6.21
N VAL A 275 -2.34 8.53 7.18
CA VAL A 275 -3.35 8.12 8.15
C VAL A 275 -2.90 8.60 9.51
N ILE A 276 -3.74 9.36 10.21
CA ILE A 276 -3.47 9.79 11.58
C ILE A 276 -4.57 9.20 12.46
N LEU A 277 -4.15 8.48 13.50
CA LEU A 277 -5.01 8.07 14.61
C LEU A 277 -4.76 9.04 15.76
N PRO A 278 -5.48 10.18 15.78
CA PRO A 278 -5.25 11.17 16.80
C PRO A 278 -5.74 10.65 18.15
N GLN A 279 -5.07 11.08 19.21
CA GLN A 279 -5.52 10.80 20.56
C GLN A 279 -6.79 11.57 20.91
N ASP A 280 -6.85 12.85 20.52
CA ASP A 280 -8.05 13.68 20.61
C ASP A 280 -8.84 13.58 19.31
N GLN A 281 -10.06 13.05 19.38
CA GLN A 281 -10.94 12.90 18.21
C GLN A 281 -11.46 14.24 17.67
N SER A 282 -11.28 15.35 18.40
CA SER A 282 -11.55 16.71 17.90
C SER A 282 -10.43 17.26 17.01
N THR A 283 -9.27 16.58 16.95
CA THR A 283 -8.14 16.95 16.10
C THR A 283 -8.60 17.08 14.66
N THR A 284 -8.26 18.22 14.04
CA THR A 284 -8.52 18.49 12.63
C THR A 284 -7.21 18.74 11.92
N ALA A 285 -6.97 18.03 10.83
CA ALA A 285 -5.78 18.18 10.00
C ALA A 285 -6.01 19.17 8.85
N THR A 286 -4.92 19.82 8.44
CA THR A 286 -4.86 20.74 7.30
C THR A 286 -3.59 20.48 6.49
N ALA A 287 -3.60 20.88 5.23
CA ALA A 287 -2.44 20.79 4.34
C ALA A 287 -2.33 22.04 3.46
N ASN A 288 -1.15 22.26 2.87
CA ASN A 288 -0.92 23.40 2.00
C ASN A 288 -1.71 23.33 0.69
N SER A 289 -1.86 22.12 0.11
CA SER A 289 -2.68 21.89 -1.07
C SER A 289 -3.77 20.88 -0.77
N ILE A 290 -5.03 21.27 -1.01
CA ILE A 290 -6.22 20.46 -0.78
C ILE A 290 -7.03 20.39 -2.06
N ILE A 291 -7.48 19.19 -2.41
CA ILE A 291 -8.44 18.97 -3.50
C ILE A 291 -9.84 18.98 -2.88
N GLU A 292 -10.68 19.89 -3.35
CA GLU A 292 -12.05 20.03 -2.89
C GLU A 292 -12.87 18.75 -3.08
N LYS A 293 -13.83 18.55 -2.18
CA LYS A 293 -14.78 17.45 -2.28
C LYS A 293 -15.91 17.80 -3.24
N THR A 294 -16.43 16.79 -3.92
CA THR A 294 -17.62 16.94 -4.74
C THR A 294 -18.47 15.69 -4.70
N THR A 295 -19.78 15.84 -4.83
CA THR A 295 -20.73 14.72 -4.72
C THR A 295 -21.22 14.32 -6.10
N THR A 296 -21.13 13.03 -6.45
CA THR A 296 -21.71 12.47 -7.68
C THR A 296 -22.35 11.13 -7.39
N GLY A 297 -23.64 10.98 -7.68
CA GLY A 297 -24.35 9.69 -7.51
C GLY A 297 -24.28 9.12 -6.08
N ASN A 298 -24.43 9.96 -5.06
CA ASN A 298 -24.24 9.65 -3.63
C ASN A 298 -22.79 9.32 -3.21
N GLN A 299 -21.80 9.66 -4.03
CA GLN A 299 -20.39 9.40 -3.77
C GLN A 299 -19.63 10.71 -3.57
N THR A 300 -18.83 10.79 -2.51
CA THR A 300 -17.86 11.89 -2.31
C THR A 300 -16.58 11.53 -3.04
N VAL A 301 -16.19 12.35 -4.02
CA VAL A 301 -14.99 12.16 -4.83
C VAL A 301 -14.18 13.47 -4.91
N PRO A 302 -12.92 13.44 -5.37
CA PRO A 302 -12.15 14.65 -5.64
C PRO A 302 -12.82 15.50 -6.74
N ALA A 303 -12.87 16.82 -6.55
CA ALA A 303 -13.44 17.76 -7.53
C ALA A 303 -12.66 17.80 -8.85
N SER A 304 -11.35 17.54 -8.79
CA SER A 304 -10.45 17.45 -9.94
C SER A 304 -9.43 16.34 -9.71
N LEU A 305 -9.10 15.60 -10.76
CA LEU A 305 -7.95 14.70 -10.78
C LEU A 305 -6.72 15.34 -11.42
N GLU A 306 -6.83 16.53 -12.01
CA GLU A 306 -5.71 17.22 -12.68
C GLU A 306 -4.88 18.04 -11.70
N SER A 307 -5.52 18.51 -10.63
CA SER A 307 -4.89 19.28 -9.56
C SER A 307 -4.11 18.37 -8.61
N SER A 308 -2.91 18.79 -8.24
CA SER A 308 -2.13 18.13 -7.20
C SER A 308 -2.54 18.60 -5.80
N GLY A 309 -2.73 17.70 -4.84
CA GLY A 309 -3.06 18.06 -3.47
C GLY A 309 -3.67 16.90 -2.67
N TYR A 310 -3.90 17.13 -1.38
CA TYR A 310 -4.57 16.17 -0.52
C TYR A 310 -6.08 16.16 -0.73
N PHE A 311 -6.62 14.98 -1.00
CA PHE A 311 -8.01 14.67 -0.80
C PHE A 311 -8.19 14.04 0.58
N PHE A 312 -8.89 14.74 1.48
CA PHE A 312 -9.17 14.23 2.82
C PHE A 312 -10.47 13.41 2.80
N ASP A 313 -10.41 12.08 2.83
CA ASP A 313 -11.61 11.26 3.08
C ASP A 313 -12.25 11.68 4.41
N SER A 314 -11.42 11.79 5.44
CA SER A 314 -11.75 12.38 6.74
C SER A 314 -10.63 13.30 7.20
N ASN A 315 -10.95 14.54 7.56
CA ASN A 315 -9.97 15.49 8.10
C ASN A 315 -10.00 15.60 9.64
N SER A 316 -10.91 14.90 10.32
CA SER A 316 -11.04 14.90 11.78
C SER A 316 -11.63 13.60 12.31
N GLY A 317 -11.83 13.49 13.63
CA GLY A 317 -12.49 12.33 14.24
C GLY A 317 -11.51 11.24 14.70
N LYS A 318 -11.99 10.00 14.73
CA LYS A 318 -11.21 8.82 15.19
C LYS A 318 -10.04 8.46 14.27
N LYS A 319 -10.15 8.83 13.00
CA LYS A 319 -9.17 8.57 11.94
C LYS A 319 -9.22 9.75 10.99
N ILE A 320 -8.06 10.35 10.79
CA ILE A 320 -7.81 11.30 9.71
C ILE A 320 -7.20 10.49 8.57
N ASP A 321 -7.73 10.65 7.37
CA ASP A 321 -7.43 9.84 6.21
C ASP A 321 -7.27 10.77 5.00
N ALA A 322 -6.03 10.92 4.53
CA ALA A 322 -5.65 11.91 3.54
C ALA A 322 -4.84 11.27 2.41
N MET A 323 -5.30 11.42 1.18
CA MET A 323 -4.64 10.89 -0.02
C MET A 323 -4.15 12.05 -0.89
N TYR A 324 -2.83 12.23 -0.98
CA TYR A 324 -2.24 13.15 -1.93
C TYR A 324 -2.31 12.56 -3.33
N LEU A 325 -2.97 13.28 -4.23
CA LEU A 325 -2.99 12.99 -5.66
C LEU A 325 -2.00 13.92 -6.35
N TYR A 326 -1.18 13.37 -7.24
CA TYR A 326 -0.21 14.16 -8.02
C TYR A 326 -0.89 14.96 -9.14
N GLY A 327 -2.07 14.54 -9.57
CA GLY A 327 -2.73 15.05 -10.77
C GLY A 327 -1.81 15.05 -11.99
N THR A 328 -1.61 16.23 -12.60
CA THR A 328 -0.72 16.40 -13.76
C THR A 328 0.75 16.56 -13.40
N THR A 329 1.07 16.72 -12.11
CA THR A 329 2.47 16.80 -11.65
C THR A 329 3.13 15.42 -11.65
N TYR A 330 4.47 15.44 -11.68
CA TYR A 330 5.28 14.22 -11.70
C TYR A 330 5.98 13.94 -10.36
N SER A 331 6.13 14.96 -9.51
CA SER A 331 6.85 14.87 -8.26
C SER A 331 6.20 15.76 -7.19
N ALA A 332 6.47 15.41 -5.94
CA ALA A 332 6.00 16.14 -4.77
C ALA A 332 7.14 16.28 -3.76
N ASN A 333 7.30 17.47 -3.19
CA ASN A 333 8.29 17.79 -2.18
C ASN A 333 7.64 17.99 -0.79
N SER A 334 8.46 18.34 0.20
CA SER A 334 8.02 18.57 1.59
C SER A 334 6.90 19.62 1.71
N ASN A 335 6.93 20.69 0.92
CA ASN A 335 5.89 21.72 0.96
C ASN A 335 4.54 21.21 0.45
N ASP A 336 4.56 20.26 -0.50
CA ASP A 336 3.35 19.66 -1.06
C ASP A 336 2.73 18.64 -0.10
N LEU A 337 3.57 17.89 0.61
CA LEU A 337 3.16 16.70 1.36
C LEU A 337 2.98 16.93 2.87
N LYS A 338 3.36 18.09 3.41
CA LYS A 338 3.15 18.40 4.83
C LYS A 338 1.68 18.46 5.21
N ILE A 339 1.34 17.80 6.32
CA ILE A 339 0.06 17.92 7.01
C ILE A 339 0.31 18.46 8.41
N SER A 340 -0.43 19.48 8.81
CA SER A 340 -0.38 20.08 10.15
C SER A 340 -1.68 19.79 10.91
N PHE A 341 -1.56 19.53 12.21
CA PHE A 341 -2.67 19.23 13.11
C PHE A 341 -2.33 19.66 14.55
N PRO A 342 -3.32 19.98 15.40
CA PRO A 342 -3.07 20.39 16.78
C PRO A 342 -2.27 19.36 17.57
N ASN A 343 -1.28 19.82 18.34
CA ASN A 343 -0.58 18.96 19.30
C ASN A 343 -1.53 18.55 20.42
N SER A 344 -1.61 17.26 20.74
CA SER A 344 -2.29 16.77 21.94
C SER A 344 -1.28 16.61 23.09
N ALA A 345 -1.49 17.36 24.18
CA ALA A 345 -0.55 17.46 25.29
C ALA A 345 -0.55 16.27 26.27
N LEU A 346 -1.38 15.25 26.05
CA LEU A 346 -1.55 14.14 27.00
C LEU A 346 -0.89 12.88 26.44
N ALA A 347 0.05 12.26 27.14
CA ALA A 347 0.64 10.99 26.69
C ALA A 347 -0.25 9.80 27.10
N SER A 348 -0.59 8.90 26.17
CA SER A 348 -1.08 7.55 26.50
C SER A 348 0.09 6.57 26.58
N SER A 349 -0.01 5.56 27.44
CA SER A 349 0.97 4.46 27.48
C SER A 349 0.83 3.57 26.23
N PRO A 350 1.93 3.22 25.56
CA PRO A 350 1.87 2.36 24.37
C PRO A 350 1.40 0.94 24.71
N ILE A 351 0.57 0.37 23.83
CA ILE A 351 0.17 -1.04 23.85
C ILE A 351 1.01 -1.78 22.79
N SER A 352 1.58 -2.95 23.13
CA SER A 352 2.36 -3.78 22.19
C SER A 352 1.41 -4.55 21.25
N ILE A 353 1.54 -4.35 19.93
CA ILE A 353 0.56 -4.82 18.92
C ILE A 353 1.16 -5.81 17.88
N GLY A 354 2.29 -6.45 18.18
CA GLY A 354 3.20 -7.09 17.21
C GLY A 354 2.56 -7.90 16.06
N THR A 355 1.59 -8.78 16.32
CA THR A 355 0.95 -9.59 15.24
C THR A 355 -0.11 -8.84 14.44
N THR A 356 -0.71 -7.79 15.01
CA THR A 356 -1.80 -7.05 14.39
C THR A 356 -1.29 -5.99 13.41
N GLU A 357 -0.02 -5.58 13.51
CA GLU A 357 0.56 -4.54 12.66
C GLU A 357 0.70 -4.96 11.20
N ILE A 358 1.10 -6.21 10.91
CA ILE A 358 1.15 -6.71 9.53
C ILE A 358 -0.24 -6.60 8.89
N ILE A 359 -1.28 -6.95 9.64
CA ILE A 359 -2.69 -6.93 9.21
C ILE A 359 -3.12 -5.50 8.91
N ILE A 360 -2.93 -4.59 9.88
CA ILE A 360 -3.20 -3.16 9.76
C ILE A 360 -2.59 -2.61 8.47
N LEU A 361 -1.31 -2.92 8.23
CA LEU A 361 -0.52 -2.38 7.14
C LEU A 361 -0.91 -2.95 5.77
N VAL A 362 -1.35 -4.21 5.68
CA VAL A 362 -1.89 -4.78 4.44
C VAL A 362 -3.27 -4.19 4.15
N VAL A 363 -4.14 -4.06 5.16
CA VAL A 363 -5.49 -3.57 4.89
C VAL A 363 -5.51 -2.09 4.52
N ILE A 364 -4.70 -1.24 5.15
CA ILE A 364 -4.59 0.18 4.74
C ILE A 364 -4.23 0.28 3.25
N GLY A 365 -3.29 -0.53 2.77
CA GLY A 365 -2.91 -0.57 1.35
C GLY A 365 -4.06 -1.01 0.44
N ALA A 366 -4.84 -2.03 0.85
CA ALA A 366 -5.98 -2.53 0.09
C ALA A 366 -7.17 -1.54 0.05
N VAL A 367 -7.43 -0.83 1.16
CA VAL A 367 -8.48 0.20 1.25
C VAL A 367 -8.15 1.38 0.36
N ALA A 368 -6.90 1.87 0.37
CA ALA A 368 -6.46 2.94 -0.52
C ALA A 368 -6.65 2.57 -2.00
N ALA A 369 -6.27 1.35 -2.39
CA ALA A 369 -6.50 0.84 -3.75
C ALA A 369 -8.00 0.74 -4.11
N GLY A 370 -8.86 0.36 -3.16
CA GLY A 370 -10.32 0.33 -3.34
C GLY A 370 -10.94 1.71 -3.51
N ALA A 371 -10.51 2.69 -2.69
CA ALA A 371 -10.96 4.09 -2.77
C ALA A 371 -10.62 4.72 -4.13
N ILE A 372 -9.44 4.41 -4.68
CA ILE A 372 -9.03 4.83 -6.03
C ILE A 372 -10.02 4.39 -7.11
N VAL A 373 -10.40 3.11 -7.11
CA VAL A 373 -11.36 2.57 -8.09
C VAL A 373 -12.72 3.28 -7.94
N TYR A 374 -13.11 3.57 -6.69
CA TYR A 374 -14.33 4.28 -6.37
C TYR A 374 -14.33 5.73 -6.90
N TYR A 375 -13.25 6.49 -6.68
CA TYR A 375 -13.13 7.86 -7.21
C TYR A 375 -13.21 7.92 -8.73
N LEU A 376 -12.51 7.02 -9.42
CA LEU A 376 -12.55 6.98 -10.89
C LEU A 376 -13.96 6.70 -11.41
N LYS A 377 -14.68 5.76 -10.79
CA LYS A 377 -16.05 5.42 -11.17
C LYS A 377 -16.99 6.60 -10.96
N GLY A 378 -16.89 7.28 -9.82
CA GLY A 378 -17.69 8.48 -9.53
C GLY A 378 -17.43 9.60 -10.54
N ILE A 379 -16.16 9.83 -10.89
CA ILE A 379 -15.79 10.89 -11.84
C ILE A 379 -16.21 10.56 -13.28
N LYS A 380 -16.10 9.30 -13.72
CA LYS A 380 -16.60 8.86 -15.04
C LYS A 380 -18.13 8.85 -15.16
N SER A 381 -18.84 8.87 -14.04
CA SER A 381 -20.30 8.91 -14.02
C SER A 381 -20.89 10.32 -14.13
N ARG A 382 -20.04 11.35 -14.23
CA ARG A 382 -20.40 12.72 -14.62
C ARG A 382 -20.47 12.82 -16.13
#